data_AF-A0A7V9BST6-F1
#
_entry.id   AF-A0A7V9BST6-F1
#
_cell.length_a   1.000
_cell.length_b   1.000
_cell.length_c   1.000
_cell.angle_alpha   90.00
_cell.angle_beta   90.00
_cell.angle_gamma   90.00
#
_symmetry.space_group_name_H-M   'P 1'
#
loop_
_entity.id
_entity.type
_entity.pdbx_description
1 polymer ?
#
loop_
_entity_poly.entity_id
_entity_poly.type
_entity_poly.pdbx_seq_one_letter_code
_entity_poly.pdbx_strand_id
1 'polypeptide(L)'
;MQGAPATPNELLRRSLARTWVAGETTSADSFNDLPWSLQGFAACIPGDLAWTADGGHPMTLDGLTHAVVAQLSAETKFLRDAVAAGTPVQKQKQGIFAYTCGGTHLLMGAAYAVARGHGEPGDRALIEAEVAPLLWRLDLEMSTVDALLPKHPEHADMLLDQRLKFLGHLLESAHKMAALGLFQPDEAQRATLDRARDELVRTVAALEAQGLLSPDGLAAVKKKREQTWLDLIGDAAHAVRGIDLSTGEGSVRF
;
A
#
# COMPACT_ATOMS: atom_id res chain seq x y z
N MET A 1 -27.10 11.78 26.04
CA MET A 1 -27.28 10.31 26.01
C MET A 1 -26.02 9.72 25.44
N GLN A 2 -25.27 8.92 26.20
CA GLN A 2 -24.18 8.10 25.66
C GLN A 2 -24.85 6.95 24.89
N GLY A 3 -24.77 6.98 23.56
CA GLY A 3 -25.32 5.91 22.73
C GLY A 3 -24.57 4.61 22.96
N ALA A 4 -25.29 3.48 22.95
CA ALA A 4 -24.65 2.17 22.99
C ALA A 4 -23.60 2.07 21.87
N PRO A 5 -22.45 1.40 22.13
CA PRO A 5 -21.42 1.22 21.12
C PRO A 5 -22.01 0.48 19.91
N ALA A 6 -21.68 0.96 18.70
CA ALA A 6 -22.13 0.33 17.47
C ALA A 6 -21.58 -1.10 17.35
N THR A 7 -22.41 -2.03 16.89
CA THR A 7 -22.00 -3.40 16.58
C THR A 7 -21.16 -3.44 15.29
N PRO A 8 -20.30 -4.46 15.09
CA PRO A 8 -19.56 -4.62 13.83
C PRO A 8 -20.43 -4.62 12.58
N ASN A 9 -21.64 -5.21 12.65
CA ASN A 9 -22.59 -5.21 11.55
C ASN A 9 -23.16 -3.81 11.26
N GLU A 10 -23.43 -3.00 12.29
CA GLU A 10 -23.84 -1.60 12.11
C GLU A 10 -22.73 -0.76 11.50
N LEU A 11 -21.47 -0.99 11.91
CA LEU A 11 -20.31 -0.33 11.31
C LEU A 11 -20.15 -0.71 9.84
N LEU A 12 -20.29 -1.99 9.50
CA LEU A 12 -20.24 -2.47 8.10
C LEU A 12 -21.35 -1.82 7.25
N ARG A 13 -22.60 -1.83 7.72
CA ARG A 13 -23.72 -1.20 6.99
C ARG A 13 -23.51 0.29 6.78
N ARG A 14 -23.01 1.00 7.79
CA ARG A 14 -22.66 2.43 7.66
C ARG A 14 -21.47 2.65 6.74
N SER A 15 -20.55 1.71 6.65
CA SER A 15 -19.43 1.78 5.70
C SER A 15 -19.94 1.59 4.28
N LEU A 16 -20.76 0.56 4.02
CA LEU A 16 -21.38 0.33 2.72
C LEU A 16 -22.22 1.53 2.27
N ALA A 17 -23.06 2.07 3.15
CA ALA A 17 -23.87 3.26 2.85
C ALA A 17 -23.02 4.46 2.43
N ARG A 18 -21.86 4.67 3.05
CA ARG A 18 -21.00 5.83 2.76
C ARG A 18 -19.98 5.60 1.66
N THR A 19 -19.81 4.38 1.14
CA THR A 19 -18.83 4.08 0.09
C THR A 19 -19.50 3.95 -1.26
N TRP A 20 -19.20 4.87 -2.17
CA TRP A 20 -19.64 4.82 -3.56
C TRP A 20 -18.59 5.38 -4.51
N VAL A 21 -18.65 4.93 -5.77
CA VAL A 21 -17.87 5.46 -6.89
C VAL A 21 -18.81 5.64 -8.09
N ALA A 22 -18.69 6.78 -8.77
CA ALA A 22 -19.46 7.11 -9.97
C ALA A 22 -18.53 7.80 -10.99
N GLY A 23 -18.03 7.02 -11.95
CA GLY A 23 -16.96 7.48 -12.84
C GLY A 23 -15.70 7.82 -12.05
N GLU A 24 -15.16 9.02 -12.25
CA GLU A 24 -13.97 9.53 -11.54
C GLU A 24 -14.29 10.11 -10.15
N THR A 25 -15.56 10.15 -9.76
CA THR A 25 -15.99 10.70 -8.46
C THR A 25 -16.18 9.58 -7.44
N THR A 26 -15.77 9.82 -6.20
CA THR A 26 -15.93 8.89 -5.07
C THR A 26 -16.53 9.62 -3.87
N SER A 27 -17.12 8.86 -2.95
CA SER A 27 -17.64 9.33 -1.68
C SER A 27 -16.58 9.77 -0.67
N ALA A 28 -15.33 9.36 -0.89
CA ALA A 28 -14.18 9.79 -0.11
C ALA A 28 -13.55 11.05 -0.73
N ASP A 29 -12.59 11.67 -0.03
CA ASP A 29 -11.85 12.82 -0.57
C ASP A 29 -11.07 12.44 -1.84
N SER A 30 -10.64 11.18 -1.94
CA SER A 30 -9.98 10.63 -3.13
C SER A 30 -10.05 9.10 -3.19
N PHE A 31 -9.67 8.52 -4.33
CA PHE A 31 -9.47 7.07 -4.45
C PHE A 31 -8.40 6.53 -3.49
N ASN A 32 -7.47 7.38 -3.03
CA ASN A 32 -6.44 7.01 -2.08
C ASN A 32 -6.99 6.55 -0.72
N ASP A 33 -8.24 6.90 -0.40
CA ASP A 33 -8.90 6.61 0.87
C ASP A 33 -9.82 5.36 0.82
N LEU A 34 -10.03 4.81 -0.38
CA LEU A 34 -10.83 3.60 -0.60
C LEU A 34 -10.17 2.24 -0.28
N PRO A 35 -8.83 2.06 -0.24
CA PRO A 35 -8.25 0.72 -0.23
C PRO A 35 -8.67 -0.14 0.96
N TRP A 36 -8.79 0.48 2.15
CA TRP A 36 -9.18 -0.22 3.37
C TRP A 36 -10.64 -0.66 3.35
N SER A 37 -11.53 0.19 2.83
CA SER A 37 -12.94 -0.15 2.65
C SER A 37 -13.08 -1.29 1.65
N LEU A 38 -12.39 -1.21 0.51
CA LEU A 38 -12.41 -2.26 -0.52
C LEU A 38 -11.92 -3.60 0.04
N GLN A 39 -10.77 -3.61 0.72
CA GLN A 39 -10.24 -4.82 1.33
C GLN A 39 -11.19 -5.38 2.40
N GLY A 40 -11.73 -4.51 3.27
CA GLY A 40 -12.67 -4.90 4.32
C GLY A 40 -13.97 -5.49 3.76
N PHE A 41 -14.49 -4.91 2.67
CA PHE A 41 -15.67 -5.43 1.98
C PHE A 41 -15.38 -6.80 1.36
N ALA A 42 -14.30 -6.93 0.58
CA ALA A 42 -13.92 -8.20 -0.04
C ALA A 42 -13.63 -9.34 0.96
N ALA A 43 -13.32 -9.01 2.22
CA ALA A 43 -13.20 -9.98 3.30
C ALA A 43 -14.54 -10.36 3.93
N CYS A 44 -15.50 -9.44 4.02
CA CYS A 44 -16.65 -9.59 4.92
C CYS A 44 -18.02 -9.71 4.24
N ILE A 45 -18.18 -9.29 2.98
CA ILE A 45 -19.50 -9.25 2.32
C ILE A 45 -19.67 -10.40 1.31
N PRO A 46 -20.90 -10.90 1.09
CA PRO A 46 -21.20 -11.81 0.00
C PRO A 46 -20.86 -11.17 -1.36
N GLY A 47 -20.32 -11.96 -2.29
CA GLY A 47 -19.90 -11.44 -3.59
C GLY A 47 -21.04 -10.96 -4.49
N ASP A 48 -22.25 -11.46 -4.27
CA ASP A 48 -23.47 -11.06 -4.98
C ASP A 48 -24.23 -9.91 -4.30
N LEU A 49 -23.68 -9.34 -3.22
CA LEU A 49 -24.31 -8.22 -2.53
C LEU A 49 -24.28 -6.95 -3.40
N ALA A 50 -25.47 -6.54 -3.84
CA ALA A 50 -25.72 -5.19 -4.33
C ALA A 50 -26.24 -4.31 -3.18
N TRP A 51 -25.85 -3.04 -3.15
CA TRP A 51 -26.37 -2.06 -2.20
C TRP A 51 -26.63 -0.71 -2.86
N THR A 52 -27.39 0.12 -2.17
CA THR A 52 -27.56 1.53 -2.52
C THR A 52 -26.85 2.36 -1.48
N ALA A 53 -25.81 3.08 -1.89
CA ALA A 53 -25.08 4.01 -1.07
C ALA A 53 -25.81 5.37 -0.99
N ASP A 54 -25.32 6.24 -0.11
CA ASP A 54 -25.81 7.60 0.10
C ASP A 54 -25.90 8.35 -1.24
N GLY A 55 -26.92 9.19 -1.41
CA GLY A 55 -27.18 9.85 -2.70
C GLY A 55 -27.84 8.96 -3.76
N GLY A 56 -28.16 7.70 -3.45
CA GLY A 56 -28.85 6.79 -4.35
C GLY A 56 -27.93 6.06 -5.33
N HIS A 57 -26.63 6.04 -5.06
CA HIS A 57 -25.65 5.38 -5.92
C HIS A 57 -25.78 3.85 -5.83
N PRO A 58 -26.12 3.15 -6.93
CA PRO A 58 -26.12 1.69 -6.94
C PRO A 58 -24.69 1.19 -6.96
N MET A 59 -24.38 0.23 -6.10
CA MET A 59 -23.03 -0.29 -5.93
C MET A 59 -23.05 -1.82 -5.88
N THR A 60 -21.97 -2.40 -6.39
CA THR A 60 -21.59 -3.80 -6.20
C THR A 60 -20.11 -3.85 -5.85
N LEU A 61 -19.66 -4.96 -5.27
CA LEU A 61 -18.23 -5.11 -4.97
C LEU A 61 -17.40 -5.21 -6.25
N ASP A 62 -17.96 -5.81 -7.31
CA ASP A 62 -17.31 -5.87 -8.62
C ASP A 62 -17.12 -4.48 -9.22
N GLY A 63 -18.16 -3.64 -9.22
CA GLY A 63 -18.07 -2.28 -9.74
C GLY A 63 -17.10 -1.40 -8.94
N LEU A 64 -17.08 -1.53 -7.61
CA LEU A 64 -16.10 -0.83 -6.77
C LEU A 64 -14.68 -1.31 -7.05
N THR A 65 -14.47 -2.63 -7.18
CA THR A 65 -13.17 -3.24 -7.47
C THR A 65 -12.66 -2.75 -8.84
N HIS A 66 -13.50 -2.84 -9.87
CA HIS A 66 -13.16 -2.40 -11.22
C HIS A 66 -12.77 -0.93 -11.26
N ALA A 67 -13.53 -0.04 -10.60
CA ALA A 67 -13.20 1.38 -10.57
C ALA A 67 -11.85 1.65 -9.89
N VAL A 68 -11.54 0.96 -8.79
CA VAL A 68 -10.25 1.09 -8.11
C VAL A 68 -9.09 0.54 -8.96
N VAL A 69 -9.28 -0.59 -9.64
CA VAL A 69 -8.29 -1.18 -10.56
C VAL A 69 -8.04 -0.24 -11.74
N ALA A 70 -9.09 0.31 -12.34
CA ALA A 70 -9.00 1.27 -13.44
C ALA A 70 -8.24 2.53 -13.02
N GLN A 71 -8.55 3.09 -11.84
CA GLN A 71 -7.84 4.24 -11.30
C GLN A 71 -6.37 3.91 -11.08
N LEU A 72 -6.06 2.81 -10.38
CA LEU A 72 -4.68 2.38 -10.14
C LEU A 72 -3.90 2.27 -11.44
N SER A 73 -4.48 1.57 -12.44
CA SER A 73 -3.87 1.39 -13.76
C SER A 73 -3.60 2.72 -14.46
N ALA A 74 -4.54 3.68 -14.40
CA ALA A 74 -4.33 5.00 -14.98
C ALA A 74 -3.18 5.75 -14.27
N GLU A 75 -3.17 5.72 -12.95
CA GLU A 75 -2.19 6.43 -12.10
C GLU A 75 -0.78 5.86 -12.20
N THR A 76 -0.63 4.57 -12.50
CA THR A 76 0.68 3.91 -12.68
C THR A 76 1.09 3.79 -14.15
N LYS A 77 0.26 4.23 -15.10
CA LYS A 77 0.55 4.11 -16.54
C LYS A 77 1.92 4.69 -16.92
N PHE A 78 2.24 5.88 -16.42
CA PHE A 78 3.51 6.53 -16.72
C PHE A 78 4.73 5.74 -16.19
N LEU A 79 4.58 5.00 -15.08
CA LEU A 79 5.61 4.11 -14.58
C LEU A 79 5.75 2.88 -15.46
N ARG A 80 4.64 2.26 -15.87
CA ARG A 80 4.68 1.11 -16.79
C ARG A 80 5.33 1.49 -18.12
N ASP A 81 5.00 2.65 -18.67
CA ASP A 81 5.61 3.19 -19.89
C ASP A 81 7.13 3.38 -19.70
N ALA A 82 7.56 3.93 -18.56
CA ALA A 82 8.97 4.14 -18.25
C ALA A 82 9.76 2.83 -18.06
N VAL A 83 9.16 1.84 -17.38
CA VAL A 83 9.72 0.49 -17.24
C VAL A 83 9.92 -0.15 -18.61
N ALA A 84 8.90 -0.10 -19.48
CA ALA A 84 8.95 -0.66 -20.82
C ALA A 84 9.99 0.04 -21.71
N ALA A 85 10.15 1.35 -21.56
CA ALA A 85 11.11 2.14 -22.32
C ALA A 85 12.53 2.14 -21.72
N GLY A 86 12.72 1.63 -20.50
CA GLY A 86 13.99 1.72 -19.77
C GLY A 86 14.38 3.16 -19.43
N THR A 87 13.41 4.05 -19.24
CA THR A 87 13.66 5.48 -19.00
C THR A 87 13.57 5.85 -17.52
N PRO A 88 14.38 6.81 -17.04
CA PRO A 88 14.30 7.27 -15.67
C PRO A 88 13.02 8.08 -15.43
N VAL A 89 12.52 8.05 -14.20
CA VAL A 89 11.38 8.85 -13.74
C VAL A 89 11.80 9.75 -12.60
N GLN A 90 11.37 11.00 -12.64
CA GLN A 90 11.50 11.92 -11.50
C GLN A 90 10.21 11.94 -10.69
N LYS A 91 10.32 11.83 -9.36
CA LYS A 91 9.19 11.97 -8.44
C LYS A 91 8.82 13.45 -8.29
N GLN A 92 7.70 13.85 -8.86
CA GLN A 92 7.16 15.22 -8.87
C GLN A 92 5.71 15.26 -8.35
N LYS A 93 5.35 14.35 -7.43
CA LYS A 93 3.99 14.19 -6.89
C LYS A 93 2.92 14.03 -7.99
N GLN A 94 3.24 13.26 -9.02
CA GLN A 94 2.37 12.96 -10.16
C GLN A 94 1.94 11.50 -10.17
N GLY A 95 0.77 11.24 -10.76
CA GLY A 95 0.24 9.89 -10.88
C GLY A 95 0.13 9.20 -9.51
N ILE A 96 0.53 7.94 -9.45
CA ILE A 96 0.59 7.15 -8.21
C ILE A 96 1.50 7.77 -7.13
N PHE A 97 2.45 8.63 -7.47
CA PHE A 97 3.28 9.33 -6.48
C PHE A 97 2.56 10.47 -5.75
N ALA A 98 1.36 10.87 -6.20
CA ALA A 98 0.49 11.78 -5.47
C ALA A 98 -0.27 11.08 -4.32
N TYR A 99 -0.34 9.74 -4.35
CA TYR A 99 -1.05 8.92 -3.37
C TYR A 99 -0.20 8.72 -2.12
N THR A 100 -0.85 8.55 -0.97
CA THR A 100 -0.15 8.19 0.27
C THR A 100 0.58 6.86 0.09
N CYS A 101 1.77 6.76 0.68
CA CYS A 101 2.66 5.61 0.52
C CYS A 101 2.97 5.24 -0.95
N GLY A 102 2.83 6.21 -1.87
CA GLY A 102 2.98 6.00 -3.31
C GLY A 102 2.00 4.95 -3.87
N GLY A 103 0.78 4.92 -3.35
CA GLY A 103 -0.34 4.09 -3.84
C GLY A 103 -0.25 2.60 -3.53
N THR A 104 0.68 2.17 -2.66
CA THR A 104 0.84 0.76 -2.28
C THR A 104 -0.39 0.21 -1.54
N HIS A 105 -1.08 1.03 -0.74
CA HIS A 105 -2.37 0.63 -0.15
C HIS A 105 -3.43 0.38 -1.23
N LEU A 106 -3.54 1.26 -2.23
CA LEU A 106 -4.45 1.10 -3.37
C LEU A 106 -4.21 -0.22 -4.11
N LEU A 107 -2.94 -0.52 -4.40
CA LEU A 107 -2.55 -1.81 -4.98
C LEU A 107 -2.96 -2.98 -4.09
N MET A 108 -2.66 -2.95 -2.79
CA MET A 108 -3.01 -4.05 -1.88
C MET A 108 -4.52 -4.28 -1.78
N GLY A 109 -5.32 -3.21 -1.68
CA GLY A 109 -6.78 -3.31 -1.61
C GLY A 109 -7.38 -3.89 -2.89
N ALA A 110 -6.93 -3.38 -4.05
CA ALA A 110 -7.37 -3.85 -5.36
C ALA A 110 -6.94 -5.31 -5.60
N ALA A 111 -5.69 -5.65 -5.31
CA ALA A 111 -5.16 -7.01 -5.42
C ALA A 111 -5.94 -7.99 -4.54
N TYR A 112 -6.24 -7.62 -3.30
CA TYR A 112 -7.02 -8.47 -2.41
C TYR A 112 -8.42 -8.73 -2.97
N ALA A 113 -9.14 -7.70 -3.41
CA ALA A 113 -10.48 -7.86 -3.97
C ALA A 113 -10.49 -8.70 -5.26
N VAL A 114 -9.55 -8.44 -6.16
CA VAL A 114 -9.38 -9.22 -7.41
C VAL A 114 -9.05 -10.70 -7.12
N ALA A 115 -8.17 -10.97 -6.16
CA ALA A 115 -7.84 -12.35 -5.77
C ALA A 115 -9.03 -13.10 -5.16
N ARG A 116 -9.99 -12.38 -4.58
CA ARG A 116 -11.25 -12.92 -4.06
C ARG A 116 -12.30 -13.15 -5.16
N GLY A 117 -11.99 -12.82 -6.40
CA GLY A 117 -12.85 -13.02 -7.56
C GLY A 117 -13.76 -11.83 -7.88
N HIS A 118 -13.50 -10.66 -7.28
CA HIS A 118 -14.26 -9.45 -7.58
C HIS A 118 -13.66 -8.65 -8.72
N GLY A 119 -14.50 -7.87 -9.38
CA GLY A 119 -14.13 -7.00 -10.50
C GLY A 119 -14.67 -7.50 -11.84
N GLU A 120 -14.14 -6.96 -12.92
CA GLU A 120 -14.55 -7.25 -14.28
C GLU A 120 -13.50 -8.09 -15.04
N PRO A 121 -13.89 -8.73 -16.16
CA PRO A 121 -12.94 -9.41 -17.03
C PRO A 121 -11.79 -8.49 -17.45
N GLY A 122 -10.56 -8.88 -17.10
CA GLY A 122 -9.34 -8.12 -17.41
C GLY A 122 -8.72 -7.41 -16.22
N ASP A 123 -9.48 -7.14 -15.15
CA ASP A 123 -8.96 -6.47 -13.94
C ASP A 123 -7.81 -7.25 -13.31
N ARG A 124 -7.90 -8.58 -13.33
CA ARG A 124 -6.81 -9.45 -12.90
C ARG A 124 -5.51 -9.11 -13.64
N ALA A 125 -5.53 -9.15 -14.97
CA ALA A 125 -4.33 -8.88 -15.76
C ALA A 125 -3.76 -7.48 -15.52
N LEU A 126 -4.62 -6.49 -15.27
CA LEU A 126 -4.19 -5.14 -14.89
C LEU A 126 -3.44 -5.15 -13.55
N ILE A 127 -3.96 -5.84 -12.53
CA ILE A 127 -3.28 -5.98 -11.24
C ILE A 127 -1.97 -6.76 -11.35
N GLU A 128 -1.92 -7.83 -12.15
CA GLU A 128 -0.68 -8.59 -12.38
C GLU A 128 0.39 -7.70 -13.05
N ALA A 129 -0.01 -6.77 -13.93
CA ALA A 129 0.89 -5.82 -14.57
C ALA A 129 1.49 -4.77 -13.61
N GLU A 130 0.94 -4.58 -12.41
CA GLU A 130 1.46 -3.65 -11.39
C GLU A 130 2.71 -4.18 -10.66
N VAL A 131 3.04 -5.47 -10.80
CA VAL A 131 4.22 -6.07 -10.17
C VAL A 131 5.51 -5.46 -10.72
N ALA A 132 5.61 -5.29 -12.04
CA ALA A 132 6.80 -4.75 -12.69
C ALA A 132 7.13 -3.32 -12.21
N PRO A 133 6.21 -2.33 -12.26
CA PRO A 133 6.50 -0.99 -11.74
C PRO A 133 6.72 -0.99 -10.22
N LEU A 134 6.06 -1.86 -9.44
CA LEU A 134 6.31 -1.97 -8.01
C LEU A 134 7.76 -2.37 -7.70
N LEU A 135 8.26 -3.43 -8.33
CA LEU A 135 9.63 -3.92 -8.11
C LEU A 135 10.68 -2.97 -8.67
N TRP A 136 10.42 -2.37 -9.84
CA TRP A 136 11.32 -1.39 -10.46
C TRP A 136 11.55 -0.17 -9.59
N ARG A 137 10.55 0.25 -8.80
CA ARG A 137 10.68 1.38 -7.87
C ARG A 137 11.75 1.16 -6.79
N LEU A 138 12.21 -0.06 -6.53
CA LEU A 138 13.26 -0.31 -5.54
C LEU A 138 14.50 0.53 -5.80
N ASP A 139 15.01 0.52 -7.03
CA ASP A 139 16.21 1.29 -7.38
C ASP A 139 15.96 2.80 -7.35
N LEU A 140 14.80 3.24 -7.82
CA LEU A 140 14.42 4.66 -7.80
C LEU A 140 14.37 5.19 -6.36
N GLU A 141 13.71 4.46 -5.46
CA GLU A 141 13.47 4.91 -4.08
C GLU A 141 14.76 4.82 -3.26
N MET A 142 15.55 3.75 -3.39
CA MET A 142 16.82 3.61 -2.66
C MET A 142 17.85 4.66 -3.13
N SER A 143 18.03 4.83 -4.44
CA SER A 143 19.01 5.80 -4.96
C SER A 143 18.67 7.23 -4.56
N THR A 144 17.38 7.57 -4.45
CA THR A 144 16.93 8.89 -3.97
C THR A 144 17.34 9.10 -2.52
N VAL A 145 17.06 8.14 -1.63
CA VAL A 145 17.41 8.26 -0.21
C VAL A 145 18.92 8.25 -0.01
N ASP A 146 19.65 7.35 -0.67
CA ASP A 146 21.11 7.22 -0.58
C ASP A 146 21.82 8.51 -1.01
N ALA A 147 21.30 9.20 -2.02
CA ALA A 147 21.86 10.46 -2.48
C ALA A 147 21.57 11.65 -1.54
N LEU A 148 20.46 11.60 -0.80
CA LEU A 148 20.03 12.68 0.11
C LEU A 148 20.64 12.56 1.49
N LEU A 149 20.78 11.34 2.02
CA LEU A 149 21.24 11.10 3.39
C LEU A 149 22.58 11.77 3.75
N PRO A 150 23.66 11.68 2.94
CA PRO A 150 24.91 12.36 3.24
C PRO A 150 24.86 13.89 3.03
N LYS A 151 23.91 14.39 2.23
CA LYS A 151 23.74 15.83 1.95
C LYS A 151 22.90 16.53 3.01
N HIS A 152 22.02 15.78 3.67
CA HIS A 152 21.06 16.27 4.65
C HIS A 152 21.05 15.42 5.93
N PRO A 153 22.19 15.29 6.63
CA PRO A 153 22.28 14.48 7.86
C PRO A 153 21.32 14.94 8.96
N GLU A 154 20.92 16.22 8.98
CA GLU A 154 19.91 16.78 9.88
C GLU A 154 18.51 16.19 9.68
N HIS A 155 18.26 15.58 8.52
CA HIS A 155 17.02 14.94 8.11
C HIS A 155 17.13 13.40 8.09
N ALA A 156 18.18 12.83 8.68
CA ALA A 156 18.44 11.40 8.63
C ALA A 156 17.29 10.56 9.20
N ASP A 157 16.61 11.04 10.25
CA ASP A 157 15.46 10.36 10.85
C ASP A 157 14.31 10.17 9.85
N MET A 158 13.91 11.25 9.19
CA MET A 158 12.86 11.24 8.16
C MET A 158 13.27 10.43 6.91
N LEU A 159 14.53 10.52 6.50
CA LEU A 159 15.03 9.81 5.31
C LEU A 159 15.10 8.28 5.54
N LEU A 160 15.54 7.86 6.73
CA LEU A 160 15.53 6.44 7.12
C LEU A 160 14.12 5.92 7.31
N ASP A 161 13.21 6.72 7.87
CA ASP A 161 11.79 6.39 7.97
C ASP A 161 11.15 6.20 6.57
N GLN A 162 11.44 7.08 5.61
CA GLN A 162 10.97 6.88 4.22
C GLN A 162 11.52 5.60 3.58
N ARG A 163 12.77 5.25 3.89
CA ARG A 163 13.36 3.98 3.43
C ARG A 163 12.63 2.79 4.06
N LEU A 164 12.37 2.83 5.37
CA LEU A 164 11.62 1.82 6.12
C LEU A 164 10.22 1.64 5.53
N LYS A 165 9.50 2.76 5.36
CA LYS A 165 8.19 2.85 4.73
C LYS A 165 8.16 2.13 3.40
N PHE A 166 9.00 2.56 2.45
CA PHE A 166 8.97 2.01 1.11
C PHE A 166 9.28 0.51 1.11
N LEU A 167 10.33 0.09 1.82
CA LEU A 167 10.75 -1.31 1.86
C LEU A 167 9.70 -2.21 2.51
N GLY A 168 9.09 -1.77 3.61
CA GLY A 168 7.99 -2.49 4.26
C GLY A 168 6.79 -2.66 3.34
N HIS A 169 6.34 -1.56 2.71
CA HIS A 169 5.22 -1.62 1.77
C HIS A 169 5.53 -2.46 0.53
N LEU A 170 6.75 -2.38 -0.02
CA LEU A 170 7.19 -3.16 -1.16
C LEU A 170 7.13 -4.66 -0.85
N LEU A 171 7.78 -5.08 0.25
CA LEU A 171 7.85 -6.47 0.64
C LEU A 171 6.46 -7.02 0.99
N GLU A 172 5.67 -6.28 1.74
CA GLU A 172 4.31 -6.71 2.08
C GLU A 172 3.44 -6.83 0.83
N SER A 173 3.44 -5.82 -0.04
CA SER A 173 2.59 -5.83 -1.25
C SER A 173 2.97 -6.99 -2.17
N ALA A 174 4.27 -7.15 -2.46
CA ALA A 174 4.76 -8.20 -3.33
C ALA A 174 4.45 -9.60 -2.75
N HIS A 175 4.77 -9.87 -1.49
CA HIS A 175 4.51 -11.20 -0.94
C HIS A 175 3.03 -11.48 -0.72
N LYS A 176 2.20 -10.46 -0.44
CA LYS A 176 0.74 -10.62 -0.45
C LYS A 176 0.23 -11.02 -1.83
N MET A 177 0.61 -10.28 -2.87
CA MET A 177 0.17 -10.59 -4.24
C MET A 177 0.64 -12.00 -4.68
N ALA A 178 1.85 -12.40 -4.31
CA ALA A 178 2.32 -13.76 -4.56
C ALA A 178 1.50 -14.82 -3.80
N ALA A 179 1.23 -14.61 -2.52
CA ALA A 179 0.41 -15.51 -1.70
C ALA A 179 -1.06 -15.58 -2.17
N LEU A 180 -1.56 -14.49 -2.78
CA LEU A 180 -2.88 -14.42 -3.42
C LEU A 180 -2.90 -15.07 -4.82
N GLY A 181 -1.77 -15.58 -5.30
CA GLY A 181 -1.65 -16.21 -6.62
C GLY A 181 -1.76 -15.23 -7.79
N LEU A 182 -1.52 -13.93 -7.55
CA LEU A 182 -1.55 -12.89 -8.59
C LEU A 182 -0.21 -12.76 -9.30
N PHE A 183 0.89 -13.23 -8.72
CA PHE A 183 2.11 -13.43 -9.49
C PHE A 183 2.96 -14.52 -8.86
N GLN A 184 3.83 -15.10 -9.67
CA GLN A 184 4.87 -16.00 -9.20
C GLN A 184 6.21 -15.36 -9.54
N PRO A 185 7.02 -14.95 -8.54
CA PRO A 185 8.28 -14.30 -8.83
C PRO A 185 9.17 -15.20 -9.70
N ASP A 186 9.81 -14.65 -10.74
CA ASP A 186 10.92 -15.31 -11.42
C ASP A 186 12.24 -15.17 -10.62
N GLU A 187 13.36 -15.62 -11.20
CA GLU A 187 14.65 -15.57 -10.52
C GLU A 187 15.15 -14.13 -10.28
N ALA A 188 14.98 -13.24 -11.26
CA ALA A 188 15.39 -11.85 -11.15
C ALA A 188 14.51 -11.09 -10.13
N GLN A 189 13.21 -11.38 -10.12
CA GLN A 189 12.26 -10.83 -9.17
C GLN A 189 12.53 -11.34 -7.75
N ARG A 190 12.86 -12.63 -7.56
CA ARG A 190 13.33 -13.15 -6.26
C ARG A 190 14.57 -12.44 -5.77
N ALA A 191 15.59 -12.28 -6.63
CA ALA A 191 16.81 -11.56 -6.26
C ALA A 191 16.52 -10.10 -5.87
N THR A 192 15.56 -9.46 -6.53
CA THR A 192 15.10 -8.11 -6.19
C THR A 192 14.44 -8.05 -4.82
N LEU A 193 13.58 -9.02 -4.50
CA LEU A 193 12.91 -9.13 -3.21
C LEU A 193 13.90 -9.47 -2.08
N ASP A 194 14.88 -10.34 -2.34
CA ASP A 194 15.95 -10.65 -1.39
C ASP A 194 16.80 -9.42 -1.09
N ARG A 195 17.14 -8.64 -2.12
CA ARG A 195 17.81 -7.35 -1.92
C ARG A 195 16.95 -6.40 -1.10
N ALA A 196 15.65 -6.31 -1.36
CA ALA A 196 14.76 -5.45 -0.57
C ALA A 196 14.70 -5.86 0.91
N ARG A 197 14.73 -7.17 1.22
CA ARG A 197 14.85 -7.67 2.60
C ARG A 197 16.16 -7.24 3.24
N ASP A 198 17.28 -7.41 2.56
CA ASP A 198 18.58 -7.00 3.06
C ASP A 198 18.65 -5.48 3.32
N GLU A 199 18.06 -4.68 2.42
CA GLU A 199 17.95 -3.24 2.62
C GLU A 199 17.07 -2.88 3.81
N LEU A 200 15.99 -3.64 4.06
CA LEU A 200 15.12 -3.40 5.20
C LEU A 200 15.87 -3.67 6.51
N VAL A 201 16.61 -4.78 6.60
CA VAL A 201 17.45 -5.10 7.76
C VAL A 201 18.50 -4.02 8.01
N ARG A 202 19.18 -3.54 6.95
CA ARG A 202 20.14 -2.44 7.06
C ARG A 202 19.48 -1.14 7.54
N THR A 203 18.27 -0.85 7.07
CA THR A 203 17.51 0.34 7.47
C THR A 203 17.13 0.29 8.94
N VAL A 204 16.64 -0.85 9.42
CA VAL A 204 16.31 -1.08 10.84
C VAL A 204 17.57 -0.91 11.69
N ALA A 205 18.69 -1.54 11.32
CA ALA A 205 19.95 -1.38 12.05
C ALA A 205 20.43 0.08 12.11
N ALA A 206 20.23 0.86 11.04
CA ALA A 206 20.56 2.29 11.02
C ALA A 206 19.64 3.11 11.94
N LEU A 207 18.33 2.81 11.98
CA LEU A 207 17.38 3.43 12.90
C LEU A 207 17.71 3.10 14.36
N GLU A 208 18.09 1.85 14.66
CA GLU A 208 18.54 1.41 15.98
C GLU A 208 19.83 2.13 16.41
N ALA A 209 20.80 2.25 15.52
CA ALA A 209 22.05 2.96 15.79
C ALA A 209 21.85 4.45 16.09
N GLN A 210 20.78 5.06 15.56
CA GLN A 210 20.35 6.42 15.91
C GLN A 210 19.49 6.49 17.18
N GLY A 211 19.24 5.35 17.82
CA GLY A 211 18.40 5.24 19.00
C GLY A 211 16.90 5.37 18.72
N LEU A 212 16.47 5.49 17.46
CA LEU A 212 15.10 5.83 17.07
C LEU A 212 14.08 4.73 17.39
N LEU A 213 14.53 3.48 17.55
CA LEU A 213 13.67 2.34 17.90
C LEU A 213 13.72 1.97 19.39
N SER A 214 14.54 2.66 20.19
CA SER A 214 14.56 2.46 21.65
C SER A 214 13.34 3.12 22.32
N PRO A 215 12.87 2.64 23.49
CA PRO A 215 11.77 3.29 24.22
C PRO A 215 12.01 4.79 24.47
N ASP A 216 13.23 5.16 24.89
CA ASP A 216 13.60 6.55 25.15
C ASP A 216 13.67 7.37 23.86
N GLY A 217 14.20 6.80 22.79
CA GLY A 217 14.24 7.45 21.48
C GLY A 217 12.85 7.68 20.89
N LEU A 218 11.97 6.68 20.94
CA LEU A 218 10.57 6.82 20.52
C LEU A 218 9.85 7.90 21.33
N ALA A 219 10.06 7.96 22.64
CA ALA A 219 9.50 9.01 23.50
C ALA A 219 10.06 10.40 23.12
N ALA A 220 11.36 10.50 22.82
CA ALA A 220 11.99 11.74 22.39
C ALA A 220 11.48 12.20 21.02
N VAL A 221 11.36 11.30 20.05
CA VAL A 221 10.79 11.59 18.71
C VAL A 221 9.35 12.06 18.86
N LYS A 222 8.52 11.35 19.64
CA LYS A 222 7.13 11.74 19.90
C LYS A 222 7.01 13.16 20.43
N LYS A 223 7.88 13.55 21.38
CA LYS A 223 7.88 14.90 21.96
C LYS A 223 8.32 15.98 20.96
N LYS A 224 9.26 15.66 20.07
CA LYS A 224 9.85 16.63 19.12
C LYS A 224 9.02 16.75 17.84
N ARG A 225 8.54 15.63 17.31
CA ARG A 225 7.88 15.45 16.01
C ARG A 225 6.90 14.28 16.11
N GLU A 226 5.69 14.54 16.61
CA GLU A 226 4.66 13.51 16.79
C GLU A 226 4.31 12.76 15.49
N GLN A 227 4.27 13.46 14.35
CA GLN A 227 4.00 12.81 13.07
C GLN A 227 5.08 11.78 12.71
N THR A 228 6.37 12.09 12.89
CA THR A 228 7.45 11.12 12.64
C THR A 228 7.36 9.90 13.55
N TRP A 229 6.88 10.08 14.79
CA TRP A 229 6.61 8.95 15.69
C TRP A 229 5.44 8.09 15.21
N LEU A 230 4.35 8.71 14.73
CA LEU A 230 3.22 7.99 14.14
C LEU A 230 3.63 7.24 12.87
N ASP A 231 4.42 7.88 12.01
CA ASP A 231 4.95 7.31 10.77
C ASP A 231 5.83 6.10 11.08
N LEU A 232 6.81 6.23 11.98
CA LEU A 232 7.68 5.12 12.39
C LEU A 232 6.89 3.91 12.90
N ILE A 233 5.85 4.12 13.72
CA ILE A 233 5.02 3.00 14.22
C ILE A 233 4.20 2.38 13.10
N GLY A 234 3.54 3.20 12.28
CA GLY A 234 2.70 2.71 11.19
C GLY A 234 3.51 1.99 10.13
N ASP A 235 4.63 2.55 9.72
CA ASP A 235 5.52 2.03 8.69
C ASP A 235 6.31 0.80 9.20
N ALA A 236 6.63 0.73 10.50
CA ALA A 236 7.18 -0.49 11.11
C ALA A 236 6.20 -1.67 11.07
N ALA A 237 4.88 -1.44 11.17
CA ALA A 237 3.90 -2.52 11.05
C ALA A 237 3.93 -3.16 9.65
N HIS A 238 4.08 -2.35 8.60
CA HIS A 238 4.28 -2.81 7.23
C HIS A 238 5.63 -3.55 7.06
N ALA A 239 6.70 -3.05 7.69
CA ALA A 239 8.02 -3.71 7.68
C ALA A 239 7.99 -5.10 8.32
N VAL A 240 7.43 -5.23 9.53
CA VAL A 240 7.28 -6.51 10.22
C VAL A 240 6.45 -7.46 9.36
N ARG A 241 5.28 -7.01 8.89
CA ARG A 241 4.42 -7.87 8.06
C ARG A 241 5.08 -8.27 6.75
N GLY A 242 5.83 -7.37 6.12
CA GLY A 242 6.60 -7.65 4.92
C GLY A 242 7.68 -8.71 5.14
N ILE A 243 8.42 -8.64 6.25
CA ILE A 243 9.42 -9.66 6.61
C ILE A 243 8.76 -11.00 6.89
N ASP A 244 7.72 -11.05 7.74
CA ASP A 244 7.03 -12.30 8.09
C ASP A 244 6.53 -13.04 6.84
N LEU A 245 5.93 -12.31 5.90
CA LEU A 245 5.46 -12.88 4.64
C LEU A 245 6.62 -13.34 3.75
N SER A 246 7.73 -12.61 3.76
CA SER A 246 8.90 -12.94 2.93
C SER A 246 9.70 -14.15 3.42
N THR A 247 9.67 -14.43 4.72
CA THR A 247 10.33 -15.59 5.34
C THR A 247 9.41 -16.81 5.44
N GLY A 248 8.12 -16.65 5.12
CA GLY A 248 7.11 -17.70 5.24
C GLY A 248 6.61 -17.94 6.68
N GLU A 249 6.99 -17.08 7.63
CA GLU A 249 6.48 -17.12 9.01
C GLU A 249 5.04 -16.57 9.10
N GLY A 250 4.70 -15.64 8.21
CA GLY A 250 3.38 -15.03 8.10
C GLY A 250 2.49 -15.70 7.05
N SER A 251 1.17 -15.62 7.25
CA SER A 251 0.17 -16.02 6.26
C SER A 251 -0.67 -14.83 5.81
N VAL A 252 -1.17 -14.87 4.57
CA VAL A 252 -2.31 -14.02 4.17
C VAL A 252 -3.57 -14.72 4.67
N ARG A 253 -4.34 -14.03 5.52
CA ARG A 253 -5.63 -14.55 6.02
C ARG A 253 -6.74 -14.05 5.11
N PHE A 254 -7.65 -14.96 4.77
CA PHE A 254 -8.87 -14.69 4.04
C PHE A 254 -10.03 -14.44 5.00
#